data_AF-A0A8I1TYN5-F1
#
_entry.id   AF-A0A8I1TYN5-F1
#
_cell.length_a   1.000
_cell.length_b   1.000
_cell.length_c   1.000
_cell.angle_alpha   90.00
_cell.angle_beta   90.00
_cell.angle_gamma   90.00
#
_symmetry.space_group_name_H-M   'P 1'
#
loop_
_entity.id
_entity.type
_entity.pdbx_description
1 polymer ?
#
loop_
_entity_poly.entity_id
_entity_poly.type
_entity_poly.pdbx_seq_one_letter_code
_entity_poly.pdbx_strand_id
1 'polypeptide(L)'
;MSRGRGKARGDVHWHIDGRKTPIAYSTQATSLHLGVLAADGHTFASAREHVPFDPEGQAVLDAYIERGLGDRGMADYGVRTYP
;
A
#
# COMPACT_ATOMS: atom_id res chain seq x y z
N MET A 1 -19.99 -1.39 30.48
CA MET A 1 -19.54 -0.46 29.42
C MET A 1 -18.36 -1.09 28.69
N SER A 2 -18.62 -1.87 27.65
CA SER A 2 -17.56 -2.52 26.87
C SER A 2 -16.99 -1.51 25.89
N ARG A 3 -15.74 -1.07 26.12
CA ARG A 3 -15.00 -0.25 25.14
C ARG A 3 -14.83 -1.10 23.88
N GLY A 4 -15.45 -0.66 22.78
CA GLY A 4 -15.29 -1.31 21.49
C GLY A 4 -13.80 -1.44 21.18
N ARG A 5 -13.33 -2.67 21.04
CA ARG A 5 -11.95 -2.99 20.64
C ARG A 5 -11.84 -2.55 19.18
N GLY A 6 -11.42 -1.30 18.95
CA GLY A 6 -11.26 -0.75 17.61
C GLY A 6 -10.42 -1.71 16.78
N LYS A 7 -10.93 -2.11 15.61
CA LYS A 7 -10.26 -3.01 14.66
C LYS A 7 -8.81 -2.50 14.51
N ALA A 8 -7.83 -3.34 14.85
CA ALA A 8 -6.42 -2.99 14.72
C ALA A 8 -6.20 -2.49 13.29
N ARG A 9 -5.62 -1.30 13.14
CA ARG A 9 -5.63 -0.56 11.88
C ARG A 9 -4.78 -1.21 10.77
N GLY A 10 -4.16 -2.37 10.97
CA GLY A 10 -3.18 -2.99 10.08
C GLY A 10 -1.77 -2.86 10.65
N ASP A 11 -0.88 -3.78 10.31
CA ASP A 11 0.51 -3.82 10.82
C ASP A 11 1.43 -2.83 10.10
N VAL A 12 1.08 -2.46 8.87
CA VAL A 12 1.86 -1.58 7.99
C VAL A 12 1.06 -0.32 7.71
N HIS A 13 1.73 0.83 7.85
CA HIS A 13 1.18 2.15 7.59
C HIS A 13 1.81 2.71 6.33
N TRP A 14 0.99 3.14 5.37
CA TRP A 14 1.45 3.66 4.08
C TRP A 14 1.39 5.18 4.08
N HIS A 15 2.45 5.84 3.62
CA HIS A 15 2.65 7.28 3.71
C HIS A 15 3.03 7.88 2.37
N ILE A 16 2.77 9.18 2.20
CA ILE A 16 3.30 9.99 1.09
C ILE A 16 4.12 11.13 1.66
N ASP A 17 5.06 11.63 0.87
CA ASP A 17 5.87 12.78 1.24
C ASP A 17 5.02 13.99 1.62
N GLY A 18 5.47 14.71 2.64
CA GLY A 18 4.74 15.86 3.17
C GLY A 18 3.53 15.51 4.06
N ARG A 19 3.21 14.23 4.29
CA ARG A 19 2.05 13.83 5.11
C ARG A 19 2.44 12.96 6.30
N LYS A 20 2.14 13.45 7.51
CA LYS A 20 2.34 12.72 8.77
C LYS A 20 1.33 11.59 8.99
N THR A 21 0.10 11.75 8.50
CA THR A 21 -0.97 10.76 8.65
C THR A 21 -0.89 9.71 7.55
N PRO A 22 -0.98 8.40 7.86
CA PRO A 22 -1.04 7.35 6.85
C PRO A 22 -2.20 7.55 5.88
N ILE A 23 -1.99 7.19 4.63
CA ILE A 23 -3.02 7.24 3.57
C ILE A 23 -3.80 5.93 3.45
N ALA A 24 -3.18 4.82 3.86
CA ALA A 24 -3.75 3.49 3.85
C ALA A 24 -3.03 2.63 4.90
N TYR A 25 -3.59 1.45 5.14
CA TYR A 25 -3.04 0.48 6.06
C TYR A 25 -3.19 -0.92 5.47
N SER A 26 -2.29 -1.82 5.84
CA SER A 26 -2.37 -3.23 5.43
C SER A 26 -1.71 -4.15 6.46
N THR A 27 -1.88 -5.45 6.28
CA THR A 27 -1.05 -6.47 6.92
C THR A 27 0.39 -6.47 6.38
N GLN A 28 1.28 -7.13 7.10
CA GLN A 28 2.65 -7.38 6.64
C GLN A 28 2.68 -8.26 5.38
N ALA A 29 1.74 -9.20 5.23
CA ALA A 29 1.64 -10.09 4.07
C ALA A 29 1.33 -9.31 2.79
N THR A 30 0.35 -8.40 2.84
CA THR A 30 0.05 -7.48 1.73
C THR A 30 1.25 -6.60 1.41
N SER A 31 1.94 -6.07 2.41
CA SER A 31 3.14 -5.25 2.18
C SER A 31 4.26 -6.03 1.49
N LEU A 32 4.45 -7.31 1.83
CA LEU A 32 5.42 -8.18 1.15
C LEU A 32 5.03 -8.40 -0.30
N HIS A 33 3.77 -8.71 -0.57
CA HIS A 33 3.27 -8.89 -1.93
C HIS A 33 3.47 -7.64 -2.79
N LEU A 34 3.11 -6.45 -2.28
CA LEU A 34 3.35 -5.19 -2.97
C LEU A 34 4.85 -4.89 -3.15
N GLY A 35 5.69 -5.32 -2.22
CA GLY A 35 7.14 -5.22 -2.33
C GLY A 35 7.74 -6.02 -3.48
N VAL A 36 7.18 -7.21 -3.79
CA VAL A 36 7.56 -8.01 -4.96
C VAL A 36 7.22 -7.27 -6.25
N LEU A 37 5.99 -6.76 -6.37
CA LEU A 37 5.58 -5.98 -7.54
C LEU A 37 6.44 -4.72 -7.72
N ALA A 38 6.81 -4.06 -6.62
CA ALA A 38 7.73 -2.93 -6.67
C ALA A 38 9.13 -3.31 -7.17
N ALA A 39 9.64 -4.48 -6.77
CA ALA A 39 10.94 -4.99 -7.21
C ALA A 39 10.93 -5.35 -8.71
N ASP A 40 9.79 -5.80 -9.23
CA ASP A 40 9.57 -6.04 -10.66
C ASP A 40 9.41 -4.75 -11.49
N GLY A 41 9.49 -3.57 -10.86
CA GLY A 41 9.46 -2.27 -11.53
C GLY A 41 8.06 -1.74 -11.82
N HIS A 42 7.03 -2.27 -11.15
CA HIS A 42 5.66 -1.79 -11.35
C HIS A 42 5.44 -0.35 -10.83
N THR A 43 4.60 0.37 -11.56
CA THR A 43 3.93 1.58 -11.05
C THR A 43 2.72 1.21 -10.20
N PHE A 44 2.22 2.15 -9.39
CA PHE A 44 1.00 1.93 -8.59
C PHE A 44 -0.21 1.51 -9.44
N ALA A 45 -0.39 2.12 -10.63
CA ALA A 45 -1.47 1.76 -11.55
C ALA A 45 -1.30 0.36 -12.15
N SER A 46 -0.10 0.02 -12.63
CA SER A 46 0.14 -1.31 -13.21
C SER A 46 0.01 -2.42 -12.14
N ALA A 47 0.53 -2.20 -10.93
CA ALA A 47 0.39 -3.15 -9.84
C ALA A 47 -1.07 -3.41 -9.47
N ARG A 48 -1.97 -2.41 -9.62
CA ARG A 48 -3.40 -2.56 -9.30
C ARG A 48 -4.10 -3.63 -10.13
N GLU A 49 -3.63 -3.84 -11.36
CA GLU A 49 -4.12 -4.87 -12.28
C GLU A 49 -3.65 -6.28 -11.87
N HIS A 50 -2.50 -6.37 -11.19
CA HIS A 50 -1.90 -7.62 -10.70
C HIS A 50 -2.39 -8.05 -9.31
N VAL A 51 -3.23 -7.25 -8.65
CA VAL A 51 -3.75 -7.51 -7.29
C VAL A 51 -5.27 -7.69 -7.31
N PRO A 52 -5.82 -8.76 -7.91
CA PRO A 52 -7.28 -8.95 -8.02
C PRO A 52 -7.96 -9.41 -6.72
N PHE A 53 -7.24 -10.10 -5.82
CA PHE A 53 -7.84 -10.81 -4.67
C PHE A 53 -7.29 -10.39 -3.30
N ASP A 54 -6.53 -9.30 -3.23
CA ASP A 54 -6.05 -8.72 -1.97
C ASP A 54 -6.68 -7.33 -1.78
N PRO A 55 -7.83 -7.24 -1.08
CA PRO A 55 -8.54 -5.98 -0.88
C PRO A 55 -7.72 -4.91 -0.14
N GLU A 56 -6.80 -5.32 0.73
CA GLU A 56 -5.91 -4.39 1.42
C GLU A 56 -4.87 -3.84 0.45
N GLY A 57 -4.30 -4.70 -0.40
CA GLY A 57 -3.40 -4.30 -1.47
C GLY A 57 -4.07 -3.34 -2.45
N GLN A 58 -5.30 -3.65 -2.87
CA GLN A 58 -6.12 -2.77 -3.69
C GLN A 58 -6.33 -1.40 -3.04
N ALA A 59 -6.73 -1.37 -1.76
CA ALA A 59 -6.96 -0.12 -1.04
C ALA A 59 -5.69 0.74 -0.91
N VAL A 60 -4.52 0.12 -0.71
CA VAL A 60 -3.23 0.83 -0.70
C VAL A 60 -2.96 1.44 -2.06
N LEU A 61 -3.03 0.64 -3.13
CA LEU A 61 -2.73 1.09 -4.50
C LEU A 61 -3.69 2.19 -4.95
N ASP A 62 -4.99 2.00 -4.72
CA ASP A 62 -6.04 2.97 -5.02
C ASP A 62 -5.79 4.29 -4.27
N ALA A 63 -5.36 4.23 -3.00
CA ALA A 63 -5.03 5.44 -2.25
C ALA A 63 -3.87 6.23 -2.87
N TYR A 64 -2.84 5.58 -3.41
CA TYR A 64 -1.77 6.28 -4.14
C TYR A 64 -2.27 6.83 -5.49
N ILE A 65 -3.04 6.04 -6.25
CA ILE A 65 -3.60 6.43 -7.56
C ILE A 65 -4.49 7.67 -7.43
N GLU A 66 -5.41 7.69 -6.46
CA GLU A 66 -6.31 8.82 -6.19
C GLU A 66 -5.56 10.12 -5.86
N ARG A 67 -4.29 10.02 -5.44
CA ARG A 67 -3.42 11.17 -5.13
C ARG A 67 -2.54 11.56 -6.31
N GLY A 68 -2.77 10.98 -7.49
CA GLY A 68 -2.05 11.30 -8.73
C GLY A 68 -0.68 10.61 -8.84
N LEU A 69 -0.45 9.53 -8.06
CA LEU A 69 0.81 8.79 -8.08
C LEU A 69 0.72 7.50 -8.92
N GLY A 70 -0.36 7.29 -9.67
CA GLY A 70 -0.59 6.06 -10.45
C GLY A 70 0.56 5.68 -11.37
N ASP A 71 1.15 6.66 -12.08
CA ASP A 71 2.24 6.43 -13.03
C ASP A 71 3.64 6.40 -12.39
N ARG A 72 3.71 6.48 -11.06
CA ARG A 72 4.98 6.50 -10.33
C ARG A 72 5.41 5.08 -9.98
N GLY A 73 6.71 4.82 -10.13
CA GLY A 73 7.33 3.57 -9.71
C GLY A 73 7.17 3.37 -8.21
N MET A 74 6.74 2.18 -7.80
CA MET A 74 6.48 1.90 -6.39
C MET A 74 7.77 1.96 -5.53
N ALA A 75 8.90 1.49 -6.07
CA ALA A 75 10.18 1.49 -5.38
C ALA A 75 10.67 2.92 -5.02
N ASP A 76 10.35 3.91 -5.86
CA ASP A 76 10.74 5.31 -5.64
C ASP A 76 9.96 5.96 -4.47
N TYR A 77 8.81 5.38 -4.10
CA TYR A 77 7.89 5.92 -3.09
C TYR A 77 7.91 5.11 -1.79
N GLY A 78 9.06 4.49 -1.48
CA GLY A 78 9.30 3.86 -0.19
C GLY A 78 8.55 2.54 0.01
N VAL A 79 7.98 1.95 -1.05
CA VAL A 79 7.54 0.56 -1.00
C VAL A 79 8.79 -0.30 -0.86
N ARG A 80 8.95 -0.93 0.30
CA ARG A 80 10.12 -1.78 0.59
C ARG A 80 10.18 -2.93 -0.41
N THR A 81 11.17 -2.87 -1.29
CA THR A 81 11.58 -4.00 -2.12
C THR A 81 12.35 -4.99 -1.24
N TYR A 82 12.10 -6.29 -1.45
CA TYR A 82 12.86 -7.35 -0.80
C TYR A 82 13.93 -7.86 -1.77
N PRO A 83 15.14 -8.16 -1.30
CA PRO A 83 16.19 -8.79 -2.11
C PRO A 83 15.85 -10.23 -2.50
#